data_AF-A0A5C7YQJ8-F1
#
_entry.id   AF-A0A5C7YQJ8-F1
#
_cell.length_a   1.000
_cell.length_b   1.000
_cell.length_c   1.000
_cell.angle_alpha   90.00
_cell.angle_beta   90.00
_cell.angle_gamma   90.00
#
_symmetry.space_group_name_H-M   'P 1'
#
loop_
_entity.id
_entity.type
_entity.pdbx_description
1 polymer ?
#
loop_
_entity_poly.entity_id
_entity_poly.type
_entity_poly.pdbx_seq_one_letter_code
_entity_poly.pdbx_strand_id
1 'polypeptide(L)'
;ELLRIWDTMLECMYIGCHSEGILPGGLNVRRRAYDMHKNLIGVLPYEDPYSWLQIIRQTEVKFRQILKWVSCFALAVNEVNASLGRVVTAPTNGSAGVIPAVLMYYLVIENHEAGEKEIKQFLMVAGEIGSIFKKGATISAAMGGCQAEIGVSSAMAAAALCELMGGTPAQVTMAAEIAMEHHLGLTCDPIGGLVQIPCIERNTMGAIKAINAAELALETDALNAKVPLDKVINTMWETAKDMNTKYKETSEGGLAVAVGLADC
;
A
#
# COMPACT_ATOMS: atom_id res chain seq x y z
N GLU A 1 -5.81 -4.88 -20.52
CA GLU A 1 -6.45 -4.62 -19.20
C GLU A 1 -5.45 -4.30 -18.09
N LEU A 2 -4.50 -5.16 -17.74
CA LEU A 2 -3.53 -4.86 -16.66
C LEU A 2 -2.73 -3.56 -16.85
N LEU A 3 -2.32 -3.23 -18.07
CA LEU A 3 -1.66 -1.95 -18.35
C LEU A 3 -2.58 -0.76 -18.13
N ARG A 4 -3.87 -0.86 -18.47
CA ARG A 4 -4.86 0.19 -18.18
C ARG A 4 -4.99 0.45 -16.69
N ILE A 5 -4.93 -0.61 -15.87
CA ILE A 5 -4.90 -0.51 -14.40
C ILE A 5 -3.64 0.23 -13.96
N TRP A 6 -2.47 -0.18 -14.46
CA TRP A 6 -1.21 0.49 -14.16
C TRP A 6 -1.20 1.96 -14.58
N ASP A 7 -1.65 2.29 -15.79
CA ASP A 7 -1.74 3.66 -16.29
C ASP A 7 -2.57 4.54 -15.34
N THR A 8 -3.69 4.00 -14.86
CA THR A 8 -4.56 4.70 -13.89
C THR A 8 -3.86 4.87 -12.53
N MET A 9 -3.12 3.87 -12.08
CA MET A 9 -2.33 3.95 -10.84
C MET A 9 -1.19 4.98 -10.95
N LEU A 10 -0.46 4.97 -12.06
CA LEU A 10 0.64 5.89 -12.33
C LEU A 10 0.15 7.32 -12.44
N GLU A 11 -0.95 7.55 -13.16
CA GLU A 11 -1.59 8.85 -13.25
C GLU A 11 -2.10 9.34 -11.88
N CYS A 12 -2.68 8.47 -11.06
CA CYS A 12 -3.10 8.81 -9.70
C CYS A 12 -1.91 9.26 -8.83
N MET A 13 -0.79 8.51 -8.84
CA MET A 13 0.44 8.92 -8.17
C MET A 13 0.96 10.27 -8.69
N TYR A 14 0.97 10.44 -10.02
CA TYR A 14 1.38 11.68 -10.66
C TYR A 14 0.52 12.86 -10.18
N ILE A 15 -0.80 12.75 -10.24
CA ILE A 15 -1.72 13.81 -9.78
C ILE A 15 -1.47 14.14 -8.31
N GLY A 16 -1.33 13.13 -7.45
CA GLY A 16 -1.11 13.34 -6.02
C GLY A 16 0.21 14.06 -5.71
N CYS A 17 1.29 13.71 -6.41
CA CYS A 17 2.59 14.39 -6.31
C CYS A 17 2.57 15.85 -6.82
N HIS A 18 1.59 16.22 -7.66
CA HIS A 18 1.51 17.56 -8.27
C HIS A 18 0.32 18.40 -7.77
N SER A 19 -0.38 17.95 -6.73
CA SER A 19 -1.54 18.65 -6.17
C SER A 19 -1.26 19.14 -4.75
N GLU A 20 -1.24 20.45 -4.57
CA GLU A 20 -1.17 21.10 -3.25
C GLU A 20 -2.56 21.27 -2.61
N GLY A 21 -2.58 21.70 -1.35
CA GLY A 21 -3.81 22.11 -0.65
C GLY A 21 -4.15 21.29 0.59
N ILE A 22 -5.40 21.44 1.04
CA ILE A 22 -5.96 20.83 2.24
C ILE A 22 -7.05 19.84 1.83
N LEU A 23 -7.05 18.65 2.44
CA LEU A 23 -8.04 17.61 2.18
C LEU A 23 -9.43 18.06 2.68
N PRO A 24 -10.51 17.71 1.94
CA PRO A 24 -11.88 18.03 2.36
C PRO A 24 -12.28 17.24 3.61
N GLY A 25 -13.43 17.52 4.22
CA GLY A 25 -13.97 16.73 5.36
C GLY A 25 -13.71 17.32 6.74
N GLY A 26 -13.01 18.45 6.84
CA GLY A 26 -12.96 19.27 8.06
C GLY A 26 -11.83 18.94 9.04
N LEU A 27 -10.99 17.94 8.75
CA LEU A 27 -9.79 17.63 9.56
C LEU A 27 -8.58 18.52 9.24
N ASN A 28 -8.73 19.47 8.31
CA ASN A 28 -7.68 20.39 7.85
C ASN A 28 -6.33 19.73 7.50
N VAL A 29 -6.35 18.47 7.05
CA VAL A 29 -5.14 17.71 6.73
C VAL A 29 -4.51 18.28 5.47
N ARG A 30 -3.29 18.83 5.60
CA ARG A 30 -2.50 19.30 4.46
C ARG A 30 -1.97 18.12 3.64
N ARG A 31 -2.04 18.23 2.31
CA ARG A 31 -1.36 17.31 1.39
C ARG A 31 0.15 17.38 1.55
N ARG A 32 0.79 16.26 1.81
CA ARG A 32 2.23 16.13 2.05
C ARG A 32 2.99 15.57 0.84
N ALA A 33 2.31 14.84 -0.05
CA ALA A 33 2.96 14.22 -1.20
C ALA A 33 3.62 15.28 -2.10
N TYR A 34 2.96 16.42 -2.33
CA TYR A 34 3.50 17.54 -3.10
C TYR A 34 4.81 18.08 -2.53
N ASP A 35 4.82 18.41 -1.23
CA ASP A 35 6.01 18.96 -0.57
C ASP A 35 7.16 17.93 -0.54
N MET A 36 6.85 16.64 -0.39
CA MET A 36 7.84 15.56 -0.42
C MET A 36 8.44 15.37 -1.83
N HIS A 37 7.58 15.26 -2.85
CA HIS A 37 7.98 15.08 -4.24
C HIS A 37 8.87 16.23 -4.73
N LYS A 38 8.49 17.48 -4.44
CA LYS A 38 9.28 18.67 -4.81
C LYS A 38 10.71 18.63 -4.26
N ASN A 39 10.89 18.05 -3.08
CA ASN A 39 12.20 17.89 -2.44
C ASN A 39 13.02 16.69 -2.96
N LEU A 40 12.40 15.79 -3.74
CA LEU A 40 13.01 14.54 -4.21
C LEU A 40 13.30 14.54 -5.72
N ILE A 41 12.40 15.06 -6.55
CA ILE A 41 12.41 14.87 -8.02
C ILE A 41 13.59 15.54 -8.75
N GLY A 42 14.21 16.56 -8.14
CA GLY A 42 15.30 17.32 -8.77
C GLY A 42 14.80 18.38 -9.75
N VAL A 43 15.62 18.73 -10.75
CA VAL A 43 15.38 19.87 -11.67
C VAL A 43 15.15 19.47 -13.13
N LEU A 44 15.19 18.18 -13.45
CA LEU A 44 15.01 17.72 -14.82
C LEU A 44 13.52 17.83 -15.24
N PRO A 45 13.23 18.30 -16.46
CA PRO A 45 11.85 18.49 -16.92
C PRO A 45 11.18 17.17 -17.28
N TYR A 46 9.86 17.12 -17.10
CA TYR A 46 8.95 16.05 -17.54
C TYR A 46 7.56 16.68 -17.78
N GLU A 47 6.76 16.06 -18.64
CA GLU A 47 5.46 16.63 -19.06
C GLU A 47 4.27 15.69 -18.79
N ASP A 48 4.56 14.41 -18.54
CA ASP A 48 3.57 13.35 -18.43
C ASP A 48 3.99 12.30 -17.39
N PRO A 49 3.08 11.40 -16.96
CA PRO A 49 3.39 10.42 -15.92
C PRO A 49 4.54 9.45 -16.28
N TYR A 50 4.72 9.12 -17.57
CA TYR A 50 5.80 8.23 -18.01
C TYR A 50 7.14 8.95 -18.06
N SER A 51 7.21 10.18 -18.59
CA SER A 51 8.44 10.99 -18.49
C SER A 51 8.81 11.27 -17.04
N TRP A 52 7.83 11.50 -16.15
CA TRP A 52 8.05 11.64 -14.70
C TRP A 52 8.72 10.39 -14.09
N LEU A 53 8.23 9.19 -14.41
CA LEU A 53 8.83 7.93 -13.99
C LEU A 53 10.30 7.81 -14.45
N GLN A 54 10.59 8.15 -15.71
CA GLN A 54 11.96 8.10 -16.25
C GLN A 54 12.90 9.11 -15.57
N ILE A 55 12.39 10.26 -15.13
CA ILE A 55 13.19 11.22 -14.36
C ILE A 55 13.48 10.69 -12.96
N ILE A 56 12.53 10.01 -12.30
CA ILE A 56 12.78 9.44 -10.96
C ILE A 56 13.94 8.43 -10.99
N ARG A 57 14.07 7.62 -12.05
CA ARG A 57 15.20 6.68 -12.24
C ARG A 57 16.57 7.35 -12.25
N GLN A 58 16.63 8.66 -12.48
CA GLN A 58 17.88 9.44 -12.51
C GLN A 58 18.16 10.13 -11.16
N THR A 59 17.30 9.93 -10.16
CA THR A 59 17.47 10.53 -8.82
C THR A 59 18.40 9.71 -7.93
N GLU A 60 18.87 10.31 -6.85
CA GLU A 60 19.75 9.63 -5.90
C GLU A 60 19.00 8.56 -5.08
N VAL A 61 19.53 7.35 -5.06
CA VAL A 61 18.92 6.19 -4.38
C VAL A 61 19.74 5.79 -3.15
N LYS A 62 19.69 6.62 -2.10
CA LYS A 62 20.17 6.26 -0.75
C LYS A 62 19.02 5.70 0.08
N PHE A 63 19.31 4.94 1.13
CA PHE A 63 18.30 4.35 2.02
C PHE A 63 17.21 5.35 2.47
N ARG A 64 17.61 6.55 2.90
CA ARG A 64 16.65 7.60 3.30
C ARG A 64 15.75 8.06 2.15
N GLN A 65 16.27 8.10 0.93
CA GLN A 65 15.54 8.48 -0.27
C GLN A 65 14.57 7.38 -0.68
N ILE A 66 14.92 6.11 -0.53
CA ILE A 66 14.01 4.97 -0.74
C ILE A 66 12.77 5.11 0.15
N LEU A 67 12.98 5.28 1.46
CA LEU A 67 11.87 5.45 2.41
C LEU A 67 10.97 6.64 2.04
N LYS A 68 11.59 7.76 1.64
CA LYS A 68 10.86 8.98 1.24
C LYS A 68 10.08 8.79 -0.05
N TRP A 69 10.66 8.16 -1.07
CA TRP A 69 10.00 7.92 -2.35
C TRP A 69 8.79 7.00 -2.19
N VAL A 70 8.98 5.85 -1.53
CA VAL A 70 7.89 4.89 -1.28
C VAL A 70 6.76 5.55 -0.49
N SER A 71 7.10 6.31 0.56
CA SER A 71 6.12 7.07 1.32
C SER A 71 5.42 8.13 0.45
N CYS A 72 6.16 8.86 -0.38
CA CYS A 72 5.61 9.87 -1.28
C CYS A 72 4.58 9.27 -2.25
N PHE A 73 4.88 8.11 -2.86
CA PHE A 73 3.98 7.44 -3.78
C PHE A 73 2.69 6.98 -3.09
N ALA A 74 2.78 6.36 -1.92
CA ALA A 74 1.62 5.92 -1.15
C ALA A 74 0.77 7.11 -0.66
N LEU A 75 1.42 8.18 -0.16
CA LEU A 75 0.73 9.42 0.23
C LEU A 75 -0.01 10.02 -0.96
N ALA A 76 0.63 10.12 -2.13
CA ALA A 76 0.05 10.73 -3.32
C ALA A 76 -1.27 10.06 -3.70
N VAL A 77 -1.30 8.73 -3.76
CA VAL A 77 -2.52 7.98 -4.09
C VAL A 77 -3.61 8.19 -3.06
N ASN A 78 -3.28 8.10 -1.77
CA ASN A 78 -4.29 8.22 -0.72
C ASN A 78 -4.79 9.66 -0.51
N GLU A 79 -3.99 10.68 -0.82
CA GLU A 79 -4.43 12.08 -0.85
C GLU A 79 -5.37 12.37 -2.03
N VAL A 80 -5.15 11.73 -3.19
CA VAL A 80 -6.09 11.74 -4.32
C VAL A 80 -7.39 11.03 -3.93
N ASN A 81 -7.31 9.86 -3.31
CA ASN A 81 -8.48 9.13 -2.80
C ASN A 81 -9.30 9.98 -1.82
N ALA A 82 -8.64 10.58 -0.82
CA ALA A 82 -9.28 11.42 0.19
C ALA A 82 -9.92 12.69 -0.38
N SER A 83 -9.54 13.08 -1.60
CA SER A 83 -10.11 14.20 -2.34
C SER A 83 -11.08 13.79 -3.43
N LEU A 84 -11.61 12.56 -3.37
CA LEU A 84 -12.59 12.00 -4.31
C LEU A 84 -12.08 11.90 -5.76
N GLY A 85 -10.76 11.84 -5.95
CA GLY A 85 -10.14 11.63 -7.24
C GLY A 85 -10.28 10.17 -7.73
N ARG A 86 -9.89 9.94 -8.98
CA ARG A 86 -9.91 8.60 -9.57
C ARG A 86 -8.79 7.74 -8.99
N VAL A 87 -9.14 6.59 -8.41
CA VAL A 87 -8.20 5.62 -7.82
C VAL A 87 -8.53 4.20 -8.26
N VAL A 88 -7.56 3.29 -8.15
CA VAL A 88 -7.77 1.85 -8.36
C VAL A 88 -7.79 1.16 -6.99
N THR A 89 -8.83 0.36 -6.76
CA THR A 89 -8.93 -0.48 -5.56
C THR A 89 -7.79 -1.48 -5.47
N ALA A 90 -7.14 -1.59 -4.31
CA ALA A 90 -6.05 -2.53 -4.11
C ALA A 90 -5.89 -2.99 -2.64
N PRO A 91 -6.75 -3.87 -2.10
CA PRO A 91 -8.01 -4.35 -2.68
C PRO A 91 -9.19 -3.39 -2.46
N THR A 92 -9.02 -2.32 -1.68
CA THR A 92 -10.04 -1.29 -1.44
C THR A 92 -9.50 0.11 -1.75
N ASN A 93 -10.36 1.13 -1.71
CA ASN A 93 -9.94 2.52 -1.87
C ASN A 93 -9.06 2.98 -0.70
N GLY A 94 -9.35 2.53 0.53
CA GLY A 94 -8.57 2.87 1.72
C GLY A 94 -7.14 2.34 1.71
N SER A 95 -6.89 1.27 0.96
CA SER A 95 -5.59 0.60 0.80
C SER A 95 -4.94 0.80 -0.58
N ALA A 96 -5.48 1.73 -1.38
CA ALA A 96 -5.12 1.89 -2.79
C ALA A 96 -3.66 2.30 -3.03
N GLY A 97 -2.96 2.86 -2.05
CA GLY A 97 -1.60 3.39 -2.22
C GLY A 97 -0.49 2.35 -2.12
N VAL A 98 -0.72 1.19 -1.49
CA VAL A 98 0.35 0.22 -1.21
C VAL A 98 0.86 -0.44 -2.49
N ILE A 99 -0.01 -1.08 -3.26
CA ILE A 99 0.33 -1.75 -4.53
C ILE A 99 1.08 -0.83 -5.51
N PRO A 100 0.57 0.36 -5.87
CA PRO A 100 1.26 1.23 -6.81
C PRO A 100 2.58 1.78 -6.25
N ALA A 101 2.69 2.06 -4.94
CA ALA A 101 3.94 2.51 -4.35
C ALA A 101 5.06 1.45 -4.43
N VAL A 102 4.73 0.18 -4.16
CA VAL A 102 5.71 -0.91 -4.22
C VAL A 102 6.07 -1.26 -5.66
N LEU A 103 5.12 -1.22 -6.59
CA LEU A 103 5.42 -1.38 -8.01
C LEU A 103 6.27 -0.22 -8.54
N MET A 104 5.97 1.02 -8.16
CA MET A 104 6.79 2.18 -8.53
C MET A 104 8.21 2.07 -7.96
N TYR A 105 8.36 1.62 -6.70
CA TYR A 105 9.66 1.28 -6.12
C TYR A 105 10.44 0.32 -7.02
N TYR A 106 9.82 -0.80 -7.41
CA TYR A 106 10.50 -1.78 -8.26
C TYR A 106 10.97 -1.15 -9.58
N LEU A 107 10.10 -0.35 -10.23
CA LEU A 107 10.38 0.24 -11.53
C LEU A 107 11.45 1.33 -11.52
N VAL A 108 11.59 2.09 -10.43
CA VAL A 108 12.43 3.30 -10.38
C VAL A 108 13.62 3.24 -9.43
N ILE A 109 13.69 2.20 -8.60
CA ILE A 109 14.75 2.00 -7.62
C ILE A 109 15.41 0.63 -7.80
N GLU A 110 14.61 -0.44 -7.83
CA GLU A 110 15.15 -1.81 -7.86
C GLU A 110 15.68 -2.20 -9.26
N ASN A 111 14.86 -1.99 -10.29
CA ASN A 111 15.17 -2.42 -11.66
C ASN A 111 14.76 -1.35 -12.67
N HIS A 112 15.74 -0.55 -13.11
CA HIS A 112 15.52 0.53 -14.07
C HIS A 112 15.22 0.02 -15.50
N GLU A 113 15.47 -1.25 -15.79
CA GLU A 113 15.16 -1.88 -17.08
C GLU A 113 13.77 -2.54 -17.10
N ALA A 114 13.08 -2.57 -15.95
CA ALA A 114 11.74 -3.14 -15.84
C ALA A 114 10.72 -2.35 -16.68
N GLY A 115 9.80 -3.08 -17.30
CA GLY A 115 8.77 -2.52 -18.18
C GLY A 115 7.44 -3.25 -18.09
N GLU A 116 6.71 -3.32 -19.20
CA GLU A 116 5.36 -3.88 -19.22
C GLU A 116 5.26 -5.32 -18.72
N LYS A 117 6.30 -6.13 -18.94
CA LYS A 117 6.31 -7.54 -18.56
C LYS A 117 6.28 -7.65 -17.04
N GLU A 118 7.15 -6.93 -16.35
CA GLU A 118 7.27 -6.92 -14.89
C GLU A 118 6.02 -6.30 -14.26
N ILE A 119 5.48 -5.23 -14.85
CA ILE A 119 4.19 -4.63 -14.43
C ILE A 119 3.05 -5.66 -14.48
N LYS A 120 2.91 -6.38 -15.60
CA LYS A 120 1.87 -7.42 -15.75
C LYS A 120 2.08 -8.53 -14.73
N GLN A 121 3.32 -9.01 -14.55
CA GLN A 121 3.63 -10.07 -13.59
C GLN A 121 3.31 -9.65 -12.15
N PHE A 122 3.72 -8.45 -11.74
CA PHE A 122 3.43 -7.91 -10.41
C PHE A 122 1.92 -7.90 -10.13
N LEU A 123 1.14 -7.32 -11.04
CA LEU A 123 -0.31 -7.19 -10.87
C LEU A 123 -1.03 -8.55 -10.90
N MET A 124 -0.53 -9.52 -11.66
CA MET A 124 -1.07 -10.89 -11.66
C MET A 124 -0.82 -11.59 -10.32
N VAL A 125 0.42 -11.55 -9.79
CA VAL A 125 0.75 -12.18 -8.51
C VAL A 125 0.01 -11.50 -7.35
N ALA A 126 0.00 -10.16 -7.32
CA ALA A 126 -0.76 -9.41 -6.33
C ALA A 126 -2.26 -9.78 -6.37
N GLY A 127 -2.84 -9.87 -7.57
CA GLY A 127 -4.23 -10.28 -7.76
C GLY A 127 -4.51 -11.70 -7.27
N GLU A 128 -3.63 -12.65 -7.54
CA GLU A 128 -3.80 -14.04 -7.09
C GLU A 128 -3.75 -14.14 -5.57
N ILE A 129 -2.76 -13.52 -4.93
CA ILE A 129 -2.64 -13.47 -3.46
C ILE A 129 -3.87 -12.82 -2.83
N GLY A 130 -4.36 -11.72 -3.40
CA GLY A 130 -5.60 -11.08 -2.95
C GLY A 130 -6.81 -12.01 -3.05
N SER A 131 -6.85 -12.88 -4.08
CA SER A 131 -7.89 -13.89 -4.24
C SER A 131 -7.86 -14.95 -3.12
N ILE A 132 -6.66 -15.35 -2.69
CA ILE A 132 -6.46 -16.32 -1.60
C ILE A 132 -6.99 -15.74 -0.28
N PHE A 133 -6.63 -14.50 0.06
CA PHE A 133 -7.16 -13.81 1.25
C PHE A 133 -8.68 -13.65 1.20
N LYS A 134 -9.24 -13.28 0.04
CA LYS A 134 -10.69 -13.14 -0.14
C LYS A 134 -11.44 -14.46 0.05
N LYS A 135 -10.88 -15.58 -0.44
CA LYS A 135 -11.48 -16.92 -0.30
C LYS A 135 -11.37 -17.47 1.11
N GLY A 136 -10.25 -17.25 1.78
CA GLY A 136 -9.98 -17.79 3.12
C GLY A 136 -10.53 -16.95 4.28
N ALA A 137 -10.79 -15.66 4.05
CA ALA A 137 -11.22 -14.73 5.09
C ALA A 137 -12.09 -13.59 4.53
N THR A 138 -11.56 -12.35 4.49
CA THR A 138 -12.26 -11.17 4.02
C THR A 138 -11.26 -10.11 3.54
N ILE A 139 -11.71 -9.24 2.63
CA ILE A 139 -11.00 -8.03 2.20
C ILE A 139 -11.75 -6.74 2.58
N SER A 140 -12.78 -6.87 3.42
CA SER A 140 -13.64 -5.76 3.84
C SER A 140 -13.25 -5.26 5.23
N ALA A 141 -12.99 -3.96 5.36
CA ALA A 141 -12.76 -3.32 6.65
C ALA A 141 -13.95 -3.43 7.60
N ALA A 142 -15.18 -3.23 7.10
CA ALA A 142 -16.40 -3.42 7.88
C ALA A 142 -16.48 -4.78 8.57
N MET A 143 -15.93 -5.84 7.95
CA MET A 143 -15.92 -7.18 8.54
C MET A 143 -14.65 -7.46 9.34
N GLY A 144 -13.48 -7.10 8.81
CA GLY A 144 -12.19 -7.58 9.30
C GLY A 144 -11.28 -6.54 9.92
N GLY A 145 -11.67 -5.27 9.99
CA GLY A 145 -10.77 -4.18 10.35
C GLY A 145 -9.75 -3.87 9.25
N CYS A 146 -8.80 -2.99 9.52
CA CYS A 146 -7.85 -2.51 8.53
C CYS A 146 -6.78 -3.57 8.17
N GLN A 147 -6.63 -4.62 8.97
CA GLN A 147 -5.87 -5.83 8.57
C GLN A 147 -6.41 -6.43 7.25
N ALA A 148 -7.72 -6.38 7.02
CA ALA A 148 -8.36 -6.91 5.82
C ALA A 148 -8.20 -6.00 4.59
N GLU A 149 -7.71 -4.77 4.77
CA GLU A 149 -7.47 -3.83 3.68
C GLU A 149 -5.98 -3.58 3.49
N ILE A 150 -5.36 -2.86 4.43
CA ILE A 150 -3.93 -2.49 4.39
C ILE A 150 -3.06 -3.73 4.56
N GLY A 151 -3.43 -4.63 5.48
CA GLY A 151 -2.69 -5.88 5.68
C GLY A 151 -2.72 -6.74 4.43
N VAL A 152 -3.89 -6.92 3.82
CA VAL A 152 -4.04 -7.71 2.58
C VAL A 152 -3.28 -7.04 1.43
N SER A 153 -3.39 -5.72 1.27
CA SER A 153 -2.65 -4.99 0.24
C SER A 153 -1.12 -5.09 0.42
N SER A 154 -0.64 -5.00 1.66
CA SER A 154 0.77 -5.20 1.99
C SER A 154 1.23 -6.62 1.66
N ALA A 155 0.42 -7.64 1.95
CA ALA A 155 0.73 -9.03 1.62
C ALA A 155 0.74 -9.29 0.10
N MET A 156 -0.24 -8.73 -0.62
CA MET A 156 -0.28 -8.76 -2.09
C MET A 156 0.97 -8.12 -2.70
N ALA A 157 1.37 -6.95 -2.21
CA ALA A 157 2.56 -6.24 -2.68
C ALA A 157 3.86 -6.98 -2.37
N ALA A 158 4.00 -7.54 -1.16
CA ALA A 158 5.19 -8.27 -0.74
C ALA A 158 5.44 -9.51 -1.60
N ALA A 159 4.41 -10.31 -1.82
CA ALA A 159 4.47 -11.48 -2.68
C ALA A 159 4.80 -11.14 -4.13
N ALA A 160 4.16 -10.10 -4.68
CA ALA A 160 4.41 -9.66 -6.04
C ALA A 160 5.83 -9.12 -6.22
N LEU A 161 6.36 -8.38 -5.25
CA LEU A 161 7.75 -7.91 -5.28
C LEU A 161 8.73 -9.07 -5.16
N CYS A 162 8.48 -10.02 -4.24
CA CYS A 162 9.31 -11.21 -4.05
C CYS A 162 9.42 -12.04 -5.35
N GLU A 163 8.31 -12.25 -6.06
CA GLU A 163 8.32 -12.89 -7.38
C GLU A 163 9.23 -12.13 -8.36
N LEU A 164 9.06 -10.81 -8.48
CA LEU A 164 9.83 -10.01 -9.43
C LEU A 164 11.33 -9.96 -9.13
N MET A 165 11.70 -10.18 -7.86
CA MET A 165 13.08 -10.27 -7.40
C MET A 165 13.66 -11.70 -7.51
N GLY A 166 12.90 -12.63 -8.09
CA GLY A 166 13.36 -14.00 -8.36
C GLY A 166 13.07 -15.02 -7.26
N GLY A 167 12.18 -14.68 -6.31
CA GLY A 167 11.73 -15.60 -5.27
C GLY A 167 10.99 -16.81 -5.84
N THR A 168 11.13 -17.94 -5.18
CA THR A 168 10.35 -19.15 -5.51
C THR A 168 8.89 -18.99 -5.08
N PRO A 169 7.94 -19.78 -5.62
CA PRO A 169 6.54 -19.75 -5.15
C PRO A 169 6.37 -19.93 -3.64
N ALA A 170 7.28 -20.66 -2.99
CA ALA A 170 7.28 -20.83 -1.54
C ALA A 170 7.75 -19.57 -0.78
N GLN A 171 8.72 -18.82 -1.34
CA GLN A 171 9.13 -17.53 -0.80
C GLN A 171 8.09 -16.44 -1.07
N VAL A 172 7.39 -16.50 -2.21
CA VAL A 172 6.27 -15.60 -2.53
C VAL A 172 5.16 -15.71 -1.48
N THR A 173 4.77 -16.93 -1.09
CA THR A 173 3.76 -17.12 -0.04
C THR A 173 4.28 -16.75 1.35
N MET A 174 5.58 -16.95 1.62
CA MET A 174 6.24 -16.47 2.83
C MET A 174 6.26 -14.93 2.91
N ALA A 175 6.54 -14.22 1.82
CA ALA A 175 6.53 -12.75 1.81
C ALA A 175 5.13 -12.20 2.13
N ALA A 176 4.08 -12.80 1.55
CA ALA A 176 2.69 -12.48 1.90
C ALA A 176 2.37 -12.74 3.37
N GLU A 177 2.86 -13.87 3.88
CA GLU A 177 2.69 -14.30 5.27
C GLU A 177 3.32 -13.30 6.25
N ILE A 178 4.61 -13.01 6.12
CA ILE A 178 5.34 -12.03 6.96
C ILE A 178 4.64 -10.66 6.94
N ALA A 179 4.28 -10.18 5.75
CA ALA A 179 3.61 -8.88 5.61
C ALA A 179 2.26 -8.85 6.32
N MET A 180 1.48 -9.94 6.25
CA MET A 180 0.19 -10.02 6.95
C MET A 180 0.35 -10.18 8.46
N GLU A 181 1.33 -10.95 8.95
CA GLU A 181 1.61 -11.07 10.39
C GLU A 181 1.78 -9.69 11.05
N HIS A 182 2.51 -8.80 10.39
CA HIS A 182 2.72 -7.41 10.83
C HIS A 182 1.49 -6.48 10.74
N HIS A 183 0.33 -7.01 10.37
CA HIS A 183 -0.95 -6.30 10.33
C HIS A 183 -2.07 -7.01 11.09
N LEU A 184 -1.88 -8.24 11.59
CA LEU A 184 -2.90 -8.96 12.35
C LEU A 184 -3.39 -8.13 13.55
N GLY A 185 -4.71 -8.03 13.69
CA GLY A 185 -5.38 -7.26 14.75
C GLY A 185 -5.54 -5.77 14.47
N LEU A 186 -5.07 -5.26 13.31
CA LEU A 186 -5.21 -3.85 12.98
C LEU A 186 -6.68 -3.45 12.78
N THR A 187 -7.19 -2.60 13.66
CA THR A 187 -8.57 -2.08 13.69
C THR A 187 -8.84 -1.09 12.57
N CYS A 188 -10.10 -0.80 12.26
CA CYS A 188 -10.49 0.26 11.32
C CYS A 188 -11.27 1.34 12.07
N ASP A 189 -10.58 2.38 12.52
CA ASP A 189 -11.09 3.42 13.42
C ASP A 189 -10.74 4.85 12.94
N PRO A 190 -11.14 5.23 11.71
CA PRO A 190 -10.77 6.52 11.13
C PRO A 190 -11.43 7.72 11.82
N ILE A 191 -10.69 8.82 11.96
CA ILE A 191 -11.20 10.07 12.55
C ILE A 191 -12.31 10.63 11.66
N GLY A 192 -13.48 10.91 12.27
CA GLY A 192 -14.65 11.44 11.56
C GLY A 192 -15.21 10.50 10.47
N GLY A 193 -14.83 9.22 10.47
CA GLY A 193 -15.21 8.29 9.39
C GLY A 193 -14.49 8.55 8.06
N LEU A 194 -13.47 9.42 8.04
CA LEU A 194 -12.81 9.87 6.83
C LEU A 194 -11.61 8.97 6.50
N VAL A 195 -11.43 8.67 5.22
CA VAL A 195 -10.27 7.90 4.72
C VAL A 195 -9.02 8.79 4.63
N GLN A 196 -8.64 9.37 5.78
CA GLN A 196 -7.52 10.29 5.94
C GLN A 196 -6.61 9.81 7.06
N ILE A 197 -7.02 10.00 8.31
CA ILE A 197 -6.24 9.60 9.49
C ILE A 197 -6.95 8.40 10.13
N PRO A 198 -6.25 7.27 10.38
CA PRO A 198 -4.83 6.97 10.10
C PRO A 198 -4.59 6.31 8.72
N CYS A 199 -5.57 6.32 7.82
CA CYS A 199 -5.54 5.57 6.56
C CYS A 199 -4.34 5.93 5.66
N ILE A 200 -4.02 7.21 5.55
CA ILE A 200 -2.94 7.73 4.69
C ILE A 200 -1.59 7.18 5.16
N GLU A 201 -1.25 7.30 6.45
CA GLU A 201 -0.02 6.76 7.01
C GLU A 201 0.02 5.22 6.98
N ARG A 202 -1.13 4.56 7.13
CA ARG A 202 -1.17 3.10 7.04
C ARG A 202 -0.75 2.59 5.66
N ASN A 203 -1.02 3.34 4.57
CA ASN A 203 -0.53 2.95 3.23
C ASN A 203 0.99 3.09 3.11
N THR A 204 1.58 4.15 3.66
CA THR A 204 3.05 4.31 3.64
C THR A 204 3.72 3.20 4.44
N MET A 205 3.20 2.90 5.64
CA MET A 205 3.72 1.83 6.49
C MET A 205 3.52 0.45 5.87
N GLY A 206 2.38 0.21 5.22
CA GLY A 206 2.11 -1.03 4.48
C GLY A 206 3.09 -1.25 3.34
N ALA A 207 3.36 -0.23 2.53
CA ALA A 207 4.32 -0.33 1.43
C ALA A 207 5.75 -0.64 1.90
N ILE A 208 6.21 0.02 2.98
CA ILE A 208 7.54 -0.24 3.55
C ILE A 208 7.63 -1.65 4.14
N LYS A 209 6.61 -2.11 4.87
CA LYS A 209 6.55 -3.48 5.39
C LYS A 209 6.54 -4.50 4.27
N ALA A 210 5.84 -4.23 3.17
CA ALA A 210 5.78 -5.12 2.02
C ALA A 210 7.16 -5.31 1.36
N ILE A 211 7.91 -4.21 1.16
CA ILE A 211 9.27 -4.26 0.63
C ILE A 211 10.16 -5.09 1.55
N ASN A 212 10.17 -4.78 2.85
CA ASN A 212 11.00 -5.49 3.81
C ASN A 212 10.60 -6.97 3.98
N ALA A 213 9.32 -7.31 3.86
CA ALA A 213 8.84 -8.69 3.91
C ALA A 213 9.33 -9.51 2.70
N ALA A 214 9.38 -8.89 1.51
CA ALA A 214 9.95 -9.54 0.32
C ALA A 214 11.45 -9.83 0.51
N GLU A 215 12.22 -8.87 1.03
CA GLU A 215 13.65 -9.05 1.34
C GLU A 215 13.89 -10.20 2.34
N LEU A 216 13.12 -10.21 3.44
CA LEU A 216 13.22 -11.28 4.45
C LEU A 216 12.90 -12.66 3.86
N ALA A 217 11.91 -12.76 2.98
CA ALA A 217 11.54 -14.02 2.34
C ALA A 217 12.61 -14.50 1.35
N LEU A 218 13.25 -13.59 0.61
CA LEU A 218 14.32 -13.94 -0.34
C LEU A 218 15.57 -14.47 0.37
N GLU A 219 15.90 -13.93 1.53
CA GLU A 219 17.03 -14.36 2.37
C GLU A 219 16.72 -15.60 3.24
N THR A 220 15.49 -16.13 3.15
CA THR A 220 15.05 -17.27 3.95
C THR A 220 14.74 -18.47 3.07
N ASP A 221 15.30 -19.64 3.42
CA ASP A 221 14.84 -20.92 2.88
C ASP A 221 13.41 -21.19 3.37
N ALA A 222 12.47 -21.25 2.43
CA ALA A 222 11.05 -21.43 2.71
C ALA A 222 10.72 -22.67 3.54
N LEU A 223 11.59 -23.69 3.54
CA LEU A 223 11.44 -24.88 4.40
C LEU A 223 11.59 -24.57 5.89
N ASN A 224 12.18 -23.44 6.24
CA ASN A 224 12.33 -23.00 7.63
C ASN A 224 11.13 -22.20 8.15
N ALA A 225 10.16 -21.85 7.29
CA ALA A 225 8.93 -21.18 7.69
C ALA A 225 8.24 -21.96 8.81
N LYS A 226 7.93 -21.29 9.92
CA LYS A 226 7.22 -21.90 11.05
C LYS A 226 5.72 -21.71 10.96
N VAL A 227 5.30 -20.62 10.33
CA VAL A 227 3.90 -20.26 10.16
C VAL A 227 3.59 -20.25 8.66
N PRO A 228 2.75 -21.16 8.16
CA PRO A 228 2.33 -21.12 6.76
C PRO A 228 1.26 -20.05 6.54
N LEU A 229 1.20 -19.49 5.33
CA LEU A 229 0.25 -18.45 4.94
C LEU A 229 -1.22 -18.79 5.31
N ASP A 230 -1.65 -20.04 5.10
CA ASP A 230 -3.01 -20.49 5.45
C ASP A 230 -3.32 -20.31 6.94
N LYS A 231 -2.33 -20.49 7.83
CA LYS A 231 -2.52 -20.27 9.26
C LYS A 231 -2.68 -18.79 9.56
N VAL A 232 -1.91 -17.92 8.91
CA VAL A 232 -2.05 -16.47 9.05
C VAL A 232 -3.41 -15.98 8.54
N ILE A 233 -3.90 -16.50 7.40
CA ILE A 233 -5.23 -16.18 6.88
C ILE A 233 -6.33 -16.60 7.85
N ASN A 234 -6.24 -17.81 8.39
CA ASN A 234 -7.20 -18.29 9.40
C ASN A 234 -7.15 -17.43 10.67
N THR A 235 -5.94 -17.07 11.14
CA THR A 235 -5.78 -16.15 12.27
C THR A 235 -6.39 -14.78 11.98
N MET A 236 -6.21 -14.24 10.78
CA MET A 236 -6.85 -12.98 10.36
C MET A 236 -8.37 -13.09 10.47
N TRP A 237 -8.95 -14.22 10.04
CA TRP A 237 -10.38 -14.46 10.09
C TRP A 237 -10.93 -14.60 11.51
N GLU A 238 -10.28 -15.39 12.36
CA GLU A 238 -10.70 -15.52 13.76
C GLU A 238 -10.56 -14.17 14.49
N THR A 239 -9.45 -13.44 14.26
CA THR A 239 -9.27 -12.08 14.80
C THR A 239 -10.37 -11.13 14.32
N ALA A 240 -10.80 -11.24 13.06
CA ALA A 240 -11.90 -10.44 12.52
C ALA A 240 -13.24 -10.72 13.22
N LYS A 241 -13.53 -11.98 13.57
CA LYS A 241 -14.73 -12.36 14.33
C LYS A 241 -14.69 -11.84 15.76
N ASP A 242 -13.51 -11.93 16.39
CA ASP A 242 -13.30 -11.51 17.78
C ASP A 242 -13.20 -9.99 17.94
N MET A 243 -12.87 -9.28 16.85
CA MET A 243 -12.78 -7.82 16.85
C MET A 243 -14.13 -7.20 17.21
N ASN A 244 -14.14 -6.45 18.31
CA ASN A 244 -15.32 -5.73 18.77
C ASN A 244 -15.81 -4.77 17.67
N THR A 245 -17.13 -4.73 17.45
CA THR A 245 -17.75 -3.91 16.40
C THR A 245 -17.40 -2.42 16.51
N LYS A 246 -17.11 -1.92 17.72
CA LYS A 246 -16.69 -0.53 17.94
C LYS A 246 -15.35 -0.16 17.30
N TYR A 247 -14.50 -1.13 16.95
CA TYR A 247 -13.19 -0.92 16.32
C TYR A 247 -13.14 -1.31 14.83
N LYS A 248 -14.32 -1.42 14.20
CA LYS A 248 -14.49 -1.63 12.75
C LYS A 248 -14.95 -0.33 12.07
N GLU A 249 -15.11 -0.35 10.75
CA GLU A 249 -15.23 0.83 9.87
C GLU A 249 -16.18 1.96 10.33
N THR A 250 -17.32 1.67 10.95
CA THR A 250 -18.24 2.69 11.52
C THR A 250 -17.87 3.08 12.97
N SER A 251 -16.58 3.08 13.28
CA SER A 251 -16.03 2.97 14.63
C SER A 251 -16.67 3.94 15.65
N GLU A 252 -17.11 3.37 16.76
CA GLU A 252 -17.53 4.07 17.98
C GLU A 252 -16.45 3.98 19.08
N GLY A 253 -15.18 3.82 18.69
CA GLY A 253 -14.04 3.65 19.59
C GLY A 253 -12.73 4.10 18.95
N GLY A 254 -11.61 3.75 19.58
CA GLY A 254 -10.28 4.00 19.01
C GLY A 254 -9.99 5.48 18.72
N LEU A 255 -9.23 5.75 17.65
CA LEU A 255 -8.92 7.12 17.24
C LEU A 255 -10.18 7.92 16.87
N ALA A 256 -11.20 7.26 16.32
CA ALA A 256 -12.45 7.89 15.88
C ALA A 256 -13.20 8.63 17.00
N VAL A 257 -13.07 8.16 18.25
CA VAL A 257 -13.72 8.79 19.43
C VAL A 257 -12.72 9.54 20.31
N ALA A 258 -11.45 9.12 20.34
CA ALA A 258 -10.43 9.73 21.19
C ALA A 258 -9.93 11.09 20.67
N VAL A 259 -10.00 11.32 19.35
CA VAL A 259 -9.61 12.59 18.72
C VAL A 259 -10.86 13.21 18.10
N GLY A 260 -11.27 14.37 18.60
CA GLY A 260 -12.45 15.07 18.11
C GLY A 260 -12.15 15.87 16.84
N LEU A 261 -13.20 16.19 16.08
CA LEU A 261 -13.11 17.13 14.95
C LEU A 261 -12.58 18.51 15.36
N ALA A 262 -12.78 18.91 16.63
CA ALA A 262 -12.26 20.18 17.16
C ALA A 262 -10.74 20.14 17.43
N ASP A 263 -10.15 18.95 17.50
CA ASP A 263 -8.70 18.75 17.71
C ASP A 263 -7.91 18.70 16.38
N CYS A 264 -8.62 18.75 15.24
CA CYS A 264 -8.09 18.66 13.87
C CYS A 264 -8.35 19.97 13.09
#